data_AF-A0A852U863-F1
#
_entry.id   AF-A0A852U863-F1
#
_cell.length_a   1.000
_cell.length_b   1.000
_cell.length_c   1.000
_cell.angle_alpha   90.00
_cell.angle_beta   90.00
_cell.angle_gamma   90.00
#
_symmetry.space_group_name_H-M   'P 1'
#
loop_
_entity.id
_entity.type
_entity.pdbx_description
1 polymer ?
#
loop_
_entity_poly.entity_id
_entity_poly.type
_entity_poly.pdbx_seq_one_letter_code
_entity_poly.pdbx_strand_id
1 'polypeptide(L)' 'MNEPKHTTTRPIRVPVVLWEAYGRVCKRLATDRTNDLLDRMRERIREYGDETDRADLAQAEQELAERRARKGGRPRKRE' A
#
# COMPACT_ATOMS: atom_id res chain seq x y z
N MET A 1 -4.94 -19.01 16.55
CA MET A 1 -4.91 -17.66 17.16
C MET A 1 -4.62 -16.68 16.05
N ASN A 2 -5.64 -16.00 15.52
CA ASN A 2 -5.50 -15.14 14.33
C ASN A 2 -5.19 -13.72 14.82
N GLU A 3 -3.91 -13.43 15.00
CA GLU A 3 -3.44 -12.11 15.43
C GLU A 3 -3.84 -11.06 14.39
N PRO A 4 -4.45 -9.91 14.78
CA PRO A 4 -4.76 -8.87 13.82
C PRO A 4 -3.46 -8.39 13.18
N LYS A 5 -3.22 -8.78 11.91
CA LYS A 5 -2.06 -8.32 11.14
C LYS A 5 -2.15 -6.81 10.96
N HIS A 6 -1.52 -6.04 11.84
CA HIS A 6 -1.45 -4.60 11.70
C HIS A 6 -0.49 -4.24 10.56
N THR A 7 -0.92 -3.35 9.65
CA THR A 7 0.01 -2.73 8.71
C THR A 7 0.81 -1.69 9.46
N THR A 8 1.97 -2.08 9.97
CA THR A 8 2.86 -1.17 10.70
C THR A 8 3.49 -0.18 9.73
N THR A 9 3.49 1.10 10.09
CA THR A 9 4.23 2.13 9.36
C THR A 9 5.71 1.77 9.34
N ARG A 10 6.28 1.62 8.14
CA ARG A 10 7.72 1.45 7.95
C ARG A 10 8.35 2.82 7.67
N PRO A 11 9.26 3.33 8.52
CA PRO A 11 9.88 4.62 8.28
C PRO A 11 10.85 4.53 7.09
N ILE A 12 10.71 5.45 6.14
CA ILE A 12 11.69 5.66 5.07
C ILE A 12 12.51 6.92 5.36
N ARG A 13 13.82 6.84 5.13
CA ARG A 13 14.71 8.01 5.23
C ARG A 13 14.84 8.62 3.83
N VAL A 14 14.33 9.82 3.66
CA VAL A 14 14.35 10.55 2.38
C VAL A 14 14.73 12.01 2.62
N PRO A 15 15.55 12.63 1.75
CA PRO A 15 15.78 14.07 1.80
C PRO A 15 14.47 14.85 1.65
N VAL A 16 14.29 15.89 2.46
CA VAL A 16 13.04 16.70 2.48
C VAL A 16 12.72 17.26 1.10
N VAL A 17 13.72 17.80 0.39
CA VAL A 17 13.54 18.38 -0.95
C VAL A 17 13.01 17.35 -1.94
N LEU A 18 13.52 16.11 -1.86
CA LEU A 18 13.07 15.00 -2.70
C LEU A 18 11.63 14.61 -2.35
N TRP A 19 11.30 14.50 -1.06
CA TRP A 19 9.95 14.17 -0.61
C TRP A 19 8.90 15.19 -1.06
N GLU A 20 9.24 16.47 -1.02
CA GLU A 20 8.38 17.55 -1.50
C GLU A 20 8.22 17.54 -3.03
N ALA A 21 9.31 17.33 -3.77
CA ALA A 21 9.25 17.18 -5.22
C ALA A 21 8.36 16.00 -5.64
N TYR A 22 8.55 14.85 -5.00
CA TYR A 22 7.72 13.66 -5.22
C TYR A 22 6.24 13.92 -4.92
N GLY A 23 5.94 14.65 -3.84
CA GLY A 23 4.58 15.06 -3.52
C GLY A 23 3.92 15.93 -4.58
N ARG A 24 4.66 16.86 -5.18
CA ARG A 24 4.16 17.68 -6.29
C ARG A 24 3.84 16.82 -7.52
N VAL A 25 4.66 15.81 -7.80
CA VAL A 25 4.40 14.85 -8.89
C VAL A 25 3.15 14.04 -8.61
N CYS A 26 3.01 13.45 -7.42
CA CYS A 26 1.82 12.67 -7.03
C CYS A 26 0.53 13.50 -7.19
N LYS A 27 0.56 14.78 -6.76
CA LYS A 27 -0.57 15.71 -6.96
C LYS A 27 -0.93 15.90 -8.43
N ARG A 28 0.06 16.06 -9.32
CA ARG A 28 -0.19 16.18 -10.77
C ARG A 28 -0.80 14.92 -11.37
N LEU A 29 -0.48 13.77 -10.80
CA LEU A 29 -1.00 12.46 -11.20
C LEU A 29 -2.30 12.07 -10.48
N ALA A 30 -2.89 12.99 -9.69
CA ALA A 30 -4.10 12.74 -8.89
C ALA A 30 -4.00 11.51 -7.97
N THR A 31 -2.80 11.24 -7.43
CA THR A 31 -2.54 10.17 -6.46
C THR A 31 -1.86 10.72 -5.21
N ASP A 32 -1.74 9.89 -4.17
CA ASP A 32 -0.93 10.20 -2.99
C ASP A 32 0.38 9.42 -3.00
N ARG A 33 1.34 9.92 -2.22
CA ARG A 33 2.70 9.36 -2.13
C ARG A 33 2.70 7.90 -1.69
N THR A 34 1.76 7.49 -0.84
CA THR A 34 1.71 6.12 -0.33
C THR A 34 1.20 5.17 -1.39
N ASN A 35 0.13 5.54 -2.10
CA ASN A 35 -0.41 4.72 -3.17
C ASN A 35 0.58 4.58 -4.33
N ASP A 36 1.20 5.68 -4.79
CA ASP A 36 2.22 5.59 -5.84
C ASP A 36 3.42 4.75 -5.40
N LEU A 37 3.92 4.92 -4.16
CA LEU A 37 5.03 4.12 -3.65
C LEU A 37 4.68 2.63 -3.56
N LEU A 38 3.46 2.29 -3.14
CA LEU A 38 2.98 0.91 -3.12
C LEU A 38 2.88 0.34 -4.54
N ASP A 39 2.40 1.11 -5.51
CA ASP A 39 2.34 0.68 -6.90
C ASP A 39 3.74 0.40 -7.45
N ARG A 40 4.72 1.27 -7.18
CA ARG A 40 6.12 1.02 -7.56
C ARG A 40 6.70 -0.23 -6.91
N MET A 41 6.39 -0.50 -5.64
CA MET A 41 6.80 -1.74 -4.99
C MET A 41 6.22 -2.97 -5.70
N ARG A 42 4.93 -2.94 -6.03
CA ARG A 42 4.27 -4.03 -6.78
C ARG A 42 4.90 -4.24 -8.14
N GLU A 43 5.11 -3.16 -8.89
CA GLU A 43 5.76 -3.21 -10.21
C GLU A 43 7.16 -3.83 -10.13
N ARG A 44 7.96 -3.41 -9.15
CA ARG A 44 9.33 -3.93 -9.01
C ARG A 44 9.39 -5.41 -8.62
N ILE A 45 8.49 -5.86 -7.75
CA ILE A 45 8.36 -7.29 -7.43
C ILE A 45 7.91 -8.10 -8.65
N ARG A 46 6.97 -7.58 -9.45
CA ARG A 46 6.53 -8.28 -10.68
C ARG A 46 7.65 -8.37 -11.72
N GLU A 47 8.45 -7.31 -11.85
CA GLU A 47 9.50 -7.20 -12.86
C GLU A 47 10.77 -7.98 -12.49
N TYR A 48 11.19 -7.96 -11.22
CA TYR A 48 12.47 -8.55 -10.78
C TYR A 48 12.36 -9.60 -9.68
N GLY A 49 11.20 -9.75 -9.04
CA GLY A 49 11.02 -10.67 -7.94
C GLY A 49 11.09 -12.13 -8.37
N ASP A 50 11.61 -12.96 -7.47
CA ASP A 50 11.64 -14.40 -7.62
C ASP A 50 10.27 -15.06 -7.27
N GLU A 51 10.23 -16.39 -7.23
CA GLU A 51 8.99 -17.12 -6.90
C GLU A 51 8.46 -16.79 -5.50
N THR A 52 9.35 -16.57 -4.53
CA THR A 52 8.99 -16.23 -3.15
C THR A 52 8.44 -14.80 -3.10
N ASP A 53 9.13 -13.86 -3.73
CA ASP A 53 8.69 -12.46 -3.76
C ASP A 53 7.30 -12.31 -4.40
N ARG A 54 7.03 -13.07 -5.46
CA ARG A 54 5.73 -13.07 -6.14
C ARG A 54 4.63 -13.71 -5.30
N ALA A 55 4.95 -14.78 -4.56
CA ALA A 55 4.01 -15.39 -3.62
C ALA A 55 3.64 -14.42 -2.48
N ASP A 56 4.63 -13.72 -1.94
CA ASP A 56 4.44 -12.70 -0.91
C ASP A 56 3.60 -11.51 -1.42
N LEU A 57 3.84 -11.08 -2.67
CA LEU A 57 3.01 -10.07 -3.32
C LEU A 57 1.56 -10.53 -3.45
N ALA A 58 1.32 -11.75 -3.91
CA ALA A 58 -0.03 -12.30 -4.05
C ALA A 58 -0.74 -12.38 -2.69
N GLN A 59 -0.05 -12.80 -1.63
CA GLN A 59 -0.60 -12.81 -0.28
C GLN A 59 -0.94 -11.39 0.20
N ALA A 60 -0.05 -10.42 -0.02
CA ALA A 60 -0.29 -9.03 0.36
C ALA A 60 -1.50 -8.41 -0.37
N GLU A 61 -1.69 -8.74 -1.65
CA GLU A 61 -2.85 -8.30 -2.44
C GLU A 61 -4.17 -8.90 -1.94
N GLN A 62 -4.17 -10.19 -1.57
CA GLN A 62 -5.33 -10.84 -0.97
C GLN A 62 -5.73 -10.19 0.36
N GLU A 63 -4.78 -9.96 1.27
CA GLU A 63 -5.07 -9.32 2.55
C GLU A 63 -5.63 -7.89 2.40
N LEU A 64 -5.15 -7.14 1.40
CA LEU A 64 -5.67 -5.80 1.08
C LEU A 64 -7.09 -5.87 0.51
N ALA A 65 -7.38 -6.84 -0.37
CA ALA A 65 -8.71 -7.05 -0.94
C ALA A 65 -9.73 -7.38 0.15
N GLU A 66 -9.40 -8.32 1.06
CA GLU A 66 -10.25 -8.69 2.20
C GLU A 66 -10.53 -7.52 3.14
N ARG A 67 -9.57 -6.61 3.35
CA ARG A 67 -9.77 -5.40 4.16
C ARG A 67 -10.66 -4.39 3.46
N ARG A 68 -10.47 -4.17 2.16
CA ARG A 68 -11.34 -3.27 1.37
C ARG A 68 -12.78 -3.78 1.37
N ALA A 69 -12.98 -5.08 1.20
CA ALA A 69 -14.29 -5.72 1.31
C ALA A 69 -14.93 -5.48 2.68
N ARG A 70 -14.16 -5.63 3.77
CA ARG A 70 -14.66 -5.35 5.14
C ARG A 70 -14.97 -3.87 5.40
N LYS A 71 -14.16 -2.93 4.89
CA LYS A 71 -14.39 -1.49 5.07
C LYS A 71 -15.55 -0.94 4.23
N GLY A 72 -16.01 -1.66 3.21
CA GLY A 72 -17.22 -1.33 2.43
C GLY A 72 -18.55 -1.62 3.14
N GLY A 73 -18.53 -2.29 4.30
CA GLY A 73 -19.72 -2.76 5.01
C GLY A 73 -19.89 -2.19 6.42
N ARG A 74 -19.67 -0.90 6.65
CA ARG A 74 -20.08 -0.27 7.92
C ARG A 74 -21.54 0.20 7.79
N PRO A 75 -22.55 -0.54 8.27
CA PRO A 75 -23.86 0.08 8.48
C PRO A 75 -23.66 1.25 9.45
N ARG A 76 -24.18 2.42 9.07
CA ARG A 76 -24.27 3.58 9.98
C ARG A 76 -24.96 3.10 11.25
N LYS A 77 -24.40 3.42 12.43
CA LYS A 77 -25.15 3.30 13.68
C LYS A 77 -26.47 4.06 13.48
N ARG A 78 -27.59 3.34 13.47
CA ARG A 78 -28.89 3.97 13.75
C ARG A 78 -28.84 4.43 15.21
N GLU A 79 -29.42 5.60 15.41
CA GLU A 79 -29.48 6.36 16.67
C GLU A 79 -29.89 5.51 17.88
#